data_AF-A0A917T8R6-F1
#
_entry.id   AF-A0A917T8R6-F1
#
_cell.length_a   1.000
_cell.length_b   1.000
_cell.length_c   1.000
_cell.angle_alpha   90.00
_cell.angle_beta   90.00
_cell.angle_gamma   90.00
#
_symmetry.space_group_name_H-M   'P 1'
#
loop_
_entity.id
_entity.type
_entity.pdbx_description
1 polymer ?
#
loop_
_entity_poly.entity_id
_entity_poly.type
_entity_poly.pdbx_seq_one_letter_code
_entity_poly.pdbx_strand_id
1 'polypeptide(L)'
;MSPLVVSQLLPAQADLFDVVVFDEASQVTPADAVPALLRARQVVVAGDEHQLPPTSFFTAAEEGPAADPLGVNADGSIDLSLTAGFESILDVLTALLPAYLLRWHYRSQDDRLIGFSNAHIYDRSLVTFPGIAGAGSLEHVHVDGVSDGESVDAEVQRVVELVLQHAQLRPGESLGVITMGITHAERIDLALRKALSARSELHGYFGETAAEPFFVKNLERVQGDERDAIILSIGYGKNSSGRLPYRFGPLLLPGGERRLNVAVTRARRRMTLVSSFTAHDMDPARSTSDGVRLLRSYLEYAESGGTSLAAAGAADRPPLNAFEQDVRERLTQAGIPVTPQFGVAGYHIDFAAAHPNLPGEMVLAIETDGAQYHSSHTARDRDRLRQEQLERLGWRFHRIWSTDWFADPVAETSRTRAAYDEAVAAADAKRTDEPTVVLHLPQAAPEPAEDGRSLPRPVLVPGRPIGEYPQELLVDLIRWIESDTLLRTEEQVLEEARKELGFKRGGSRINAALAAALAEARPLTTAPPAPTDETRVLDQRPETD
;
A
#
# COMPACT_ATOMS: atom_id res chain seq x y z
N MET A 1 -3.88 -20.13 -20.48
CA MET A 1 -4.36 -21.36 -19.79
C MET A 1 -3.37 -21.67 -18.69
N SER A 2 -3.82 -22.04 -17.49
CA SER A 2 -2.86 -22.52 -16.49
C SER A 2 -2.22 -23.83 -16.97
N PRO A 3 -0.99 -24.16 -16.53
CA PRO A 3 -0.33 -25.39 -16.98
C PRO A 3 -1.12 -26.66 -16.62
N LEU A 4 -1.84 -26.64 -15.49
CA LEU A 4 -2.76 -27.72 -15.12
C LEU A 4 -3.86 -27.92 -16.17
N VAL A 5 -4.48 -26.84 -16.64
CA VAL A 5 -5.53 -26.89 -17.66
C VAL A 5 -5.00 -27.43 -18.99
N VAL A 6 -3.75 -27.10 -19.34
CA VAL A 6 -3.08 -27.66 -20.53
C VAL A 6 -2.99 -29.18 -20.44
N SER A 7 -2.62 -29.72 -19.27
CA SER A 7 -2.52 -31.17 -19.05
C SER A 7 -3.87 -31.89 -19.14
N GLN A 8 -4.96 -31.23 -18.70
CA GLN A 8 -6.31 -31.82 -18.63
C GLN A 8 -7.06 -31.76 -19.96
N LEU A 9 -6.95 -30.64 -20.69
CA LEU A 9 -7.81 -30.37 -21.85
C LEU A 9 -7.16 -30.67 -23.19
N LEU A 10 -5.83 -30.60 -23.30
CA LEU A 10 -5.15 -30.73 -24.58
C LEU A 10 -4.64 -32.15 -24.81
N PRO A 11 -4.80 -32.71 -26.02
CA PRO A 11 -4.32 -34.06 -26.32
C PRO A 11 -2.80 -34.12 -26.14
N ALA A 12 -2.31 -35.29 -25.70
CA ALA A 12 -0.87 -35.56 -25.56
C ALA A 12 -0.24 -35.84 -26.94
N GLN A 13 -0.28 -34.85 -27.83
CA GLN A 13 0.27 -34.91 -29.18
C GLN A 13 1.42 -33.90 -29.30
N ALA A 14 2.57 -34.36 -29.79
CA ALA A 14 3.70 -33.49 -30.11
C ALA A 14 3.37 -32.60 -31.32
N ASP A 15 4.02 -31.44 -31.41
CA ASP A 15 3.82 -30.47 -32.50
C ASP A 15 2.35 -30.03 -32.69
N LEU A 16 1.58 -29.98 -31.60
CA LEU A 16 0.20 -29.49 -31.63
C LEU A 16 0.15 -27.98 -31.90
N PHE A 17 1.17 -27.26 -31.43
CA PHE A 17 1.32 -25.83 -31.61
C PHE A 17 2.70 -25.49 -32.20
N ASP A 18 2.79 -24.38 -32.93
CA ASP A 18 4.08 -23.88 -33.41
C ASP A 18 4.88 -23.24 -32.26
N VAL A 19 4.20 -22.51 -31.36
CA VAL A 19 4.83 -21.73 -30.28
C VAL A 19 4.05 -21.90 -28.98
N VAL A 20 4.77 -22.07 -27.86
CA VAL A 20 4.27 -21.86 -26.51
C VAL A 20 4.88 -20.59 -25.92
N VAL A 21 4.04 -19.76 -25.30
CA VAL A 21 4.48 -18.55 -24.61
C VAL A 21 4.18 -18.72 -23.12
N PHE A 22 5.21 -18.58 -22.29
CA PHE A 22 5.08 -18.45 -20.84
C PHE A 22 5.23 -16.98 -20.47
N ASP A 23 4.18 -16.41 -19.92
CA ASP A 23 4.21 -15.11 -19.27
C ASP A 23 4.27 -15.31 -17.75
N GLU A 24 4.82 -14.36 -17.00
CA GLU A 24 5.09 -14.49 -15.56
C GLU A 24 5.86 -15.78 -15.22
N ALA A 25 6.82 -16.15 -16.07
CA ALA A 25 7.49 -17.44 -16.03
C ALA A 25 8.32 -17.69 -14.76
N SER A 26 8.68 -16.65 -14.02
CA SER A 26 9.29 -16.78 -12.69
C SER A 26 8.37 -17.43 -11.66
N GLN A 27 7.05 -17.50 -11.93
CA GLN A 27 6.04 -18.13 -11.08
C GLN A 27 5.65 -19.54 -11.53
N VAL A 28 6.26 -20.08 -12.60
CA VAL A 28 5.92 -21.40 -13.13
C VAL A 28 7.05 -22.37 -12.82
N THR A 29 6.72 -23.50 -12.18
CA THR A 29 7.72 -24.55 -11.95
C THR A 29 8.07 -25.26 -13.27
N PRO A 30 9.30 -25.77 -13.43
CA PRO A 30 9.67 -26.54 -14.60
C PRO A 30 8.74 -27.74 -14.82
N ALA A 31 8.33 -28.42 -13.75
CA ALA A 31 7.42 -29.57 -13.81
C ALA A 31 6.07 -29.19 -14.41
N ASP A 32 5.50 -28.05 -14.00
CA ASP A 32 4.25 -27.53 -14.54
C ASP A 32 4.39 -27.12 -16.01
N ALA A 33 5.56 -26.63 -16.44
CA ALA A 33 5.79 -26.20 -17.82
C ALA A 33 5.90 -27.34 -18.83
N VAL A 34 6.37 -28.54 -18.42
CA VAL A 34 6.64 -29.68 -19.33
C VAL A 34 5.46 -30.04 -20.24
N PRO A 35 4.21 -30.19 -19.75
CA PRO A 35 3.07 -30.49 -20.60
C PRO A 35 2.88 -29.51 -21.76
N ALA A 36 3.10 -28.21 -21.52
CA ALA A 36 2.94 -27.20 -22.56
C ALA A 36 4.14 -27.22 -23.54
N LEU A 37 5.36 -27.41 -23.03
CA LEU A 37 6.58 -27.52 -23.84
C LEU A 37 6.54 -28.69 -24.82
N LEU A 38 6.10 -29.87 -24.39
CA LEU A 38 6.05 -31.08 -25.24
C LEU A 38 5.08 -30.96 -26.43
N ARG A 39 4.18 -29.98 -26.39
CA ARG A 39 3.15 -29.75 -27.42
C ARG A 39 3.55 -28.67 -28.43
N ALA A 40 4.69 -28.01 -28.26
CA ALA A 40 5.12 -26.89 -29.10
C ALA A 40 6.51 -27.07 -29.69
N ARG A 41 6.75 -26.47 -30.86
CA ARG A 41 8.06 -26.49 -31.54
C ARG A 41 9.00 -25.39 -31.05
N GLN A 42 8.45 -24.27 -30.62
CA GLN A 42 9.19 -23.11 -30.14
C GLN A 42 8.66 -22.67 -28.78
N VAL A 43 9.53 -22.10 -27.97
CA VAL A 43 9.19 -21.53 -26.66
C VAL A 43 9.61 -20.07 -26.60
N VAL A 44 8.73 -19.23 -26.08
CA VAL A 44 9.02 -17.86 -25.67
C VAL A 44 8.71 -17.75 -24.19
N VAL A 45 9.66 -17.23 -23.42
CA VAL A 45 9.54 -17.11 -21.97
C VAL A 45 9.76 -15.66 -21.57
N ALA A 46 8.80 -15.11 -20.85
CA ALA A 46 8.81 -13.76 -20.32
C ALA A 46 8.53 -13.81 -18.82
N GLY A 47 9.28 -13.03 -18.05
CA GLY A 47 9.16 -12.95 -16.60
C GLY A 47 10.26 -12.09 -16.00
N ASP A 48 10.29 -12.03 -14.69
CA ASP A 48 11.26 -11.25 -13.92
C ASP A 48 11.88 -12.13 -12.82
N GLU A 49 13.18 -12.36 -12.92
CA GLU A 49 13.96 -13.20 -11.98
C GLU A 49 14.06 -12.59 -10.57
N HIS A 50 13.78 -11.28 -10.45
CA HIS A 50 13.79 -10.56 -9.18
C HIS A 50 12.40 -10.42 -8.53
N GLN A 51 11.39 -11.12 -9.06
CA GLN A 51 10.06 -11.27 -8.44
C GLN A 51 9.92 -12.60 -7.67
N LEU A 52 8.75 -12.85 -7.10
CA LEU A 52 8.52 -14.03 -6.27
C LEU A 52 8.70 -15.31 -7.10
N PRO A 53 9.41 -16.32 -6.57
CA PRO A 53 9.48 -17.65 -7.17
C PRO A 53 8.12 -18.35 -7.11
N PRO A 54 7.94 -19.49 -7.81
CA PRO A 54 6.70 -20.26 -7.76
C PRO A 54 6.39 -20.68 -6.33
N THR A 55 5.14 -20.51 -5.91
CA THR A 55 4.66 -20.97 -4.61
C THR A 55 4.02 -22.35 -4.76
N SER A 56 4.34 -23.26 -3.84
CA SER A 56 3.91 -24.66 -3.94
C SER A 56 2.46 -24.85 -3.47
N PHE A 57 1.51 -24.33 -4.26
CA PHE A 57 0.08 -24.41 -3.95
C PHE A 57 -0.45 -25.86 -3.93
N PHE A 58 0.22 -26.80 -4.61
CA PHE A 58 -0.22 -28.18 -4.76
C PHE A 58 0.23 -29.14 -3.65
N THR A 59 1.36 -28.88 -2.97
CA THR A 59 1.80 -29.71 -1.84
C THR A 59 0.90 -29.51 -0.62
N ALA A 60 0.37 -28.31 -0.41
CA ALA A 60 -0.58 -28.03 0.68
C ALA A 60 -1.89 -28.82 0.58
N ALA A 61 -2.29 -29.25 -0.62
CA ALA A 61 -3.50 -30.06 -0.82
C ALA A 61 -3.35 -31.49 -0.24
N GLU A 62 -2.12 -32.01 -0.10
CA GLU A 62 -1.86 -33.30 0.56
C GLU A 62 -1.87 -33.20 2.09
N GLU A 63 -1.70 -31.99 2.65
CA GLU A 63 -1.64 -31.75 4.11
C GLU A 63 -3.02 -31.48 4.75
N GLY A 64 -4.09 -31.43 3.95
CA GLY A 64 -5.48 -31.33 4.39
C GLY A 64 -6.07 -29.90 4.31
N PRO A 65 -7.40 -29.75 4.46
CA PRO A 65 -8.15 -28.52 4.16
C PRO A 65 -7.88 -27.32 5.10
N ALA A 66 -6.93 -27.43 6.03
CA ALA A 66 -6.56 -26.40 7.00
C ALA A 66 -5.15 -25.81 6.78
N ALA A 67 -4.37 -26.32 5.81
CA ALA A 67 -3.05 -25.80 5.48
C ALA A 67 -3.17 -24.60 4.53
N ASP A 68 -2.50 -23.48 4.85
CA ASP A 68 -2.38 -22.36 3.92
C ASP A 68 -1.54 -22.80 2.71
N PRO A 69 -1.95 -22.51 1.46
CA PRO A 69 -1.22 -22.91 0.25
C PRO A 69 0.23 -22.44 0.15
N LEU A 70 0.64 -21.51 1.00
CA LEU A 70 1.98 -20.94 1.08
C LEU A 70 2.79 -21.48 2.28
N GLY A 71 2.26 -22.46 3.02
CA GLY A 71 2.90 -23.03 4.21
C GLY A 71 2.75 -22.19 5.47
N VAL A 72 1.81 -21.24 5.49
CA VAL A 72 1.57 -20.40 6.67
C VAL A 72 0.84 -21.21 7.76
N ASN A 73 1.50 -21.38 8.89
CA ASN A 73 0.94 -21.98 10.10
C ASN A 73 -0.01 -20.99 10.80
N ALA A 74 -0.88 -21.52 11.67
CA ALA A 74 -1.84 -20.72 12.45
C ALA A 74 -1.19 -19.68 13.38
N ASP A 75 0.12 -19.76 13.62
CA ASP A 75 0.91 -18.79 14.38
C ASP A 75 1.62 -17.75 13.48
N GLY A 76 1.35 -17.75 12.17
CA GLY A 76 1.95 -16.86 11.18
C GLY A 76 3.34 -17.27 10.72
N SER A 77 3.91 -18.37 11.24
CA SER A 77 5.19 -18.91 10.76
C SER A 77 5.02 -19.61 9.41
N ILE A 78 6.02 -19.51 8.53
CA ILE A 78 5.98 -20.12 7.20
C ILE A 78 6.80 -21.41 7.21
N ASP A 79 6.23 -22.52 6.74
CA ASP A 79 6.94 -23.75 6.48
C ASP A 79 7.91 -23.56 5.31
N LEU A 80 9.19 -23.48 5.66
CA LEU A 80 10.29 -23.24 4.74
C LEU A 80 10.53 -24.40 3.78
N SER A 81 10.00 -25.59 4.05
CA SER A 81 10.12 -26.74 3.16
C SER A 81 9.36 -26.54 1.84
N LEU A 82 8.27 -25.75 1.86
CA LEU A 82 7.42 -25.44 0.71
C LEU A 82 7.99 -24.32 -0.18
N THR A 83 8.87 -23.48 0.36
CA THR A 83 9.52 -22.37 -0.37
C THR A 83 10.96 -22.70 -0.79
N ALA A 84 11.48 -23.86 -0.38
CA ALA A 84 12.83 -24.28 -0.70
C ALA A 84 12.93 -24.92 -2.11
N GLY A 85 13.43 -24.15 -3.08
CA GLY A 85 14.34 -24.71 -4.10
C GLY A 85 13.76 -25.18 -5.43
N PHE A 86 12.63 -24.62 -5.90
CA PHE A 86 12.30 -24.75 -7.32
C PHE A 86 12.83 -23.53 -8.10
N GLU A 87 13.91 -23.75 -8.86
CA GLU A 87 14.31 -22.84 -9.94
C GLU A 87 13.14 -22.78 -10.93
N SER A 88 12.63 -21.58 -11.22
CA SER A 88 11.49 -21.39 -12.11
C SER A 88 11.82 -21.81 -13.54
N ILE A 89 10.81 -21.98 -14.40
CA ILE A 89 11.07 -22.24 -15.83
C ILE A 89 11.85 -21.07 -16.47
N LEU A 90 11.69 -19.85 -15.95
CA LEU A 90 12.51 -18.69 -16.36
C LEU A 90 13.99 -18.91 -16.05
N ASP A 91 14.31 -19.29 -14.80
CA ASP A 91 15.71 -19.50 -14.38
C ASP A 91 16.37 -20.60 -15.22
N VAL A 92 15.67 -21.73 -15.40
CA VAL A 92 16.17 -22.88 -16.18
C VAL A 92 16.41 -22.50 -17.64
N LEU A 93 15.46 -21.81 -18.28
CA LEU A 93 15.57 -21.48 -19.71
C LEU A 93 16.49 -20.29 -19.98
N THR A 94 16.68 -19.38 -19.03
CA THR A 94 17.65 -18.28 -19.15
C THR A 94 19.08 -18.80 -19.30
N ALA A 95 19.41 -19.93 -18.67
CA ALA A 95 20.71 -20.59 -18.84
C ALA A 95 20.89 -21.28 -20.21
N LEU A 96 19.79 -21.55 -20.92
CA LEU A 96 19.78 -22.35 -22.16
C LEU A 96 19.48 -21.54 -23.42
N LEU A 97 18.80 -20.40 -23.28
CA LEU A 97 18.29 -19.58 -24.37
C LEU A 97 18.89 -18.17 -24.35
N PRO A 98 18.94 -17.46 -25.49
CA PRO A 98 19.26 -16.04 -25.52
C PRO A 98 18.24 -15.25 -24.69
N ALA A 99 18.74 -14.47 -23.72
CA ALA A 99 17.93 -13.59 -22.89
C ALA A 99 18.04 -12.13 -23.37
N TYR A 100 16.91 -11.41 -23.34
CA TYR A 100 16.84 -10.00 -23.69
C TYR A 100 16.18 -9.22 -22.55
N LEU A 101 16.89 -8.24 -21.99
CA LEU A 101 16.38 -7.41 -20.91
C LEU A 101 15.55 -6.24 -21.47
N LEU A 102 14.31 -6.10 -20.99
CA LEU A 102 13.48 -4.92 -21.24
C LEU A 102 13.91 -3.81 -20.28
N ARG A 103 14.44 -2.70 -20.83
CA ARG A 103 15.05 -1.64 -20.01
C ARG A 103 14.11 -0.52 -19.62
N TRP A 104 13.02 -0.28 -20.35
CA TRP A 104 12.18 0.89 -20.07
C TRP A 104 11.15 0.56 -19.00
N HIS A 105 11.11 1.37 -17.95
CA HIS A 105 10.10 1.28 -16.90
C HIS A 105 8.99 2.30 -17.13
N TYR A 106 7.77 1.81 -17.28
CA TYR A 106 6.60 2.63 -17.62
C TYR A 106 5.56 2.73 -16.50
N ARG A 107 5.70 1.99 -15.40
CA ARG A 107 4.64 1.88 -14.38
C ARG A 107 4.61 3.10 -13.46
N SER A 108 5.78 3.50 -12.97
CA SER A 108 5.90 4.56 -11.97
C SER A 108 5.80 5.92 -12.64
N GLN A 109 4.98 6.78 -12.06
CA GLN A 109 4.80 8.16 -12.52
C GLN A 109 5.88 9.11 -11.98
N ASP A 110 6.71 8.60 -11.09
CA ASP A 110 7.82 9.31 -10.48
C ASP A 110 8.98 8.32 -10.33
N ASP A 111 10.17 8.76 -10.69
CA ASP A 111 11.38 7.96 -10.69
C ASP A 111 11.75 7.50 -9.27
N ARG A 112 11.38 8.22 -8.23
CA ARG A 112 11.67 7.84 -6.84
C ARG A 112 10.99 6.54 -6.43
N LEU A 113 9.87 6.17 -7.05
CA LEU A 113 9.14 4.94 -6.75
C LEU A 113 9.88 3.68 -7.21
N ILE A 114 10.66 3.77 -8.29
CA ILE A 114 11.41 2.65 -8.85
C ILE A 114 12.92 2.79 -8.63
N GLY A 115 13.41 4.00 -8.36
CA GLY A 115 14.84 4.31 -8.26
C GLY A 115 15.58 3.46 -7.24
N PHE A 116 14.92 3.10 -6.13
CA PHE A 116 15.48 2.19 -5.15
C PHE A 116 15.72 0.79 -5.70
N SER A 117 14.70 0.14 -6.25
CA SER A 117 14.80 -1.18 -6.87
C SER A 117 15.76 -1.15 -8.05
N ASN A 118 15.70 -0.12 -8.89
CA ASN A 118 16.63 0.03 -10.01
C ASN A 118 18.09 0.05 -9.52
N ALA A 119 18.38 0.78 -8.44
CA ALA A 119 19.74 0.88 -7.91
C ALA A 119 20.25 -0.37 -7.18
N HIS A 120 19.38 -1.09 -6.45
CA HIS A 120 19.80 -2.20 -5.58
C HIS A 120 19.55 -3.59 -6.17
N ILE A 121 18.71 -3.70 -7.21
CA ILE A 121 18.24 -4.98 -7.74
C ILE A 121 18.55 -5.10 -9.23
N TYR A 122 18.28 -4.05 -10.00
CA TYR A 122 18.47 -4.07 -11.46
C TYR A 122 19.76 -3.38 -11.92
N ASP A 123 20.74 -3.18 -11.04
CA ASP A 123 22.06 -2.59 -11.35
C ASP A 123 22.02 -1.28 -12.16
N ARG A 124 20.99 -0.45 -11.93
CA ARG A 124 20.71 0.80 -12.66
C ARG A 124 20.53 0.61 -14.18
N SER A 125 20.17 -0.59 -14.62
CA SER A 125 19.97 -0.93 -16.02
C SER A 125 18.63 -0.44 -16.58
N LEU A 126 17.66 -0.13 -15.72
CA LEU A 126 16.36 0.37 -16.14
C LEU A 126 16.43 1.87 -16.45
N VAL A 127 15.82 2.24 -17.56
CA VAL A 127 15.57 3.62 -17.98
C VAL A 127 14.27 4.08 -17.34
N THR A 128 14.38 5.12 -16.51
CA THR A 128 13.24 5.72 -15.79
C THR A 128 13.03 7.15 -16.23
N PHE A 129 11.78 7.61 -16.18
CA PHE A 129 11.42 8.98 -16.55
C PHE A 129 11.04 9.75 -15.28
N PRO A 130 11.56 10.98 -15.10
CA PRO A 130 11.21 11.76 -13.92
C PRO A 130 9.75 12.18 -13.97
N GLY A 131 9.10 12.22 -12.81
CA GLY A 131 7.74 12.72 -12.68
C GLY A 131 7.67 14.26 -12.67
N ILE A 132 6.48 14.80 -12.90
CA ILE A 132 6.18 16.24 -12.69
C ILE A 132 5.87 16.58 -11.23
N ALA A 133 5.47 15.57 -10.46
CA ALA A 133 5.01 15.75 -9.09
C ALA A 133 6.20 16.08 -8.18
N GLY A 134 6.06 17.13 -7.38
CA GLY A 134 7.08 17.55 -6.42
C GLY A 134 7.23 16.60 -5.23
N ALA A 135 7.62 17.12 -4.07
CA ALA A 135 7.72 16.31 -2.85
C ALA A 135 6.41 15.53 -2.58
N GLY A 136 6.51 14.23 -2.26
CA GLY A 136 5.35 13.42 -1.85
C GLY A 136 5.02 12.16 -2.68
N SER A 137 5.79 11.81 -3.72
CA SER A 137 5.62 10.49 -4.38
C SER A 137 6.04 9.34 -3.45
N LEU A 138 7.07 9.56 -2.63
CA LEU A 138 7.50 8.66 -1.57
C LEU A 138 7.54 9.42 -0.24
N GLU A 139 6.76 8.95 0.73
CA GLU A 139 6.68 9.52 2.06
C GLU A 139 6.96 8.45 3.12
N HIS A 140 7.69 8.82 4.17
CA HIS A 140 7.85 8.00 5.36
C HIS A 140 7.09 8.62 6.53
N VAL A 141 6.18 7.84 7.09
CA VAL A 141 5.40 8.19 8.28
C VAL A 141 5.92 7.34 9.45
N HIS A 142 6.79 7.94 10.25
CA HIS A 142 7.25 7.34 11.49
C HIS A 142 6.21 7.51 12.59
N VAL A 143 5.88 6.43 13.30
CA VAL A 143 4.97 6.44 14.45
C VAL A 143 5.68 5.95 15.71
N ASP A 144 5.42 6.57 16.85
CA ASP A 144 5.95 6.05 18.10
C ASP A 144 5.06 4.90 18.60
N GLY A 145 5.65 3.71 18.70
CA GLY A 145 4.92 2.53 19.16
C GLY A 145 5.87 1.44 19.63
N VAL A 146 5.46 0.74 20.68
CA VAL A 146 6.12 -0.48 21.15
C VAL A 146 5.18 -1.66 20.97
N SER A 147 5.74 -2.82 20.67
CA SER A 147 5.02 -4.08 20.66
C SER A 147 5.93 -5.20 21.14
N ASP A 148 5.44 -6.01 22.08
CA ASP A 148 6.11 -7.24 22.52
C ASP A 148 5.83 -8.42 21.57
N GLY A 149 5.05 -8.19 20.50
CA GLY A 149 4.70 -9.16 19.48
C GLY A 149 4.73 -8.58 18.06
N GLU A 150 4.14 -9.30 17.12
CA GLU A 150 3.93 -8.82 15.76
C GLU A 150 2.73 -7.87 15.71
N SER A 151 2.80 -6.84 14.86
CA SER A 151 1.83 -5.76 14.71
C SER A 151 1.87 -4.71 15.84
N VAL A 152 2.34 -3.50 15.51
CA VAL A 152 2.32 -2.32 16.40
C VAL A 152 0.98 -1.60 16.29
N ASP A 153 0.33 -1.35 17.43
CA ASP A 153 -1.00 -0.71 17.50
C ASP A 153 -1.01 0.68 16.87
N ALA A 154 0.04 1.47 17.13
CA ALA A 154 0.20 2.81 16.58
C ALA A 154 0.27 2.78 15.03
N GLU A 155 0.94 1.79 14.44
CA GLU A 155 0.96 1.63 12.98
C GLU A 155 -0.43 1.27 12.45
N VAL A 156 -1.15 0.35 13.10
CA VAL A 156 -2.50 -0.04 12.69
C VAL A 156 -3.43 1.18 12.66
N GLN A 157 -3.44 1.99 13.72
CA GLN A 157 -4.29 3.18 13.77
C GLN A 157 -3.89 4.19 12.69
N ARG A 158 -2.59 4.43 12.52
CA ARG A 158 -2.10 5.40 11.53
C ARG A 158 -2.42 4.96 10.10
N VAL A 159 -2.30 3.67 9.79
CA VAL A 159 -2.69 3.14 8.47
C VAL A 159 -4.18 3.33 8.22
N VAL A 160 -5.04 3.03 9.21
CA VAL A 160 -6.49 3.24 9.06
C VAL A 160 -6.80 4.72 8.81
N GLU A 161 -6.16 5.65 9.53
CA GLU A 161 -6.31 7.08 9.28
C GLU A 161 -5.91 7.47 7.85
N LEU A 162 -4.76 7.01 7.38
CA LEU A 162 -4.25 7.29 6.03
C LEU A 162 -5.17 6.72 4.95
N VAL A 163 -5.71 5.52 5.16
CA VAL A 163 -6.68 4.88 4.25
C VAL A 163 -7.96 5.72 4.15
N LEU A 164 -8.53 6.13 5.28
CA LEU A 164 -9.73 6.96 5.30
C LEU A 164 -9.48 8.34 4.70
N GLN A 165 -8.33 8.95 4.99
CA GLN A 165 -7.90 10.21 4.41
C GLN A 165 -7.78 10.09 2.88
N HIS A 166 -7.17 9.02 2.37
CA HIS A 166 -7.06 8.80 0.92
C HIS A 166 -8.45 8.64 0.29
N ALA A 167 -9.33 7.81 0.85
CA ALA A 167 -10.68 7.61 0.33
C ALA A 167 -11.48 8.94 0.27
N GLN A 168 -11.24 9.86 1.20
CA GLN A 168 -11.89 11.18 1.22
C GLN A 168 -11.27 12.18 0.24
N LEU A 169 -9.93 12.28 0.24
CA LEU A 169 -9.23 13.31 -0.52
C LEU A 169 -9.02 12.92 -1.99
N ARG A 170 -8.98 11.62 -2.29
CA ARG A 170 -8.58 11.07 -3.59
C ARG A 170 -9.43 9.85 -3.98
N PRO A 171 -10.77 9.96 -3.98
CA PRO A 171 -11.66 8.84 -4.28
C PRO A 171 -11.51 8.29 -5.72
N GLY A 172 -10.94 9.08 -6.64
CA GLY A 172 -10.67 8.66 -8.02
C GLY A 172 -9.40 7.84 -8.20
N GLU A 173 -8.58 7.68 -7.15
CA GLU A 173 -7.32 6.93 -7.23
C GLU A 173 -7.40 5.63 -6.44
N SER A 174 -6.92 4.53 -7.03
CA SER A 174 -6.94 3.22 -6.39
C SER A 174 -5.91 3.13 -5.25
N LEU A 175 -6.24 2.39 -4.19
CA LEU A 175 -5.40 2.25 -2.99
C LEU A 175 -5.20 0.79 -2.61
N GLY A 176 -3.99 0.44 -2.21
CA GLY A 176 -3.67 -0.84 -1.60
C GLY A 176 -2.84 -0.67 -0.33
N VAL A 177 -3.08 -1.53 0.66
CA VAL A 177 -2.25 -1.64 1.86
C VAL A 177 -1.47 -2.95 1.77
N ILE A 178 -0.16 -2.86 1.89
CA ILE A 178 0.75 -4.00 1.94
C ILE A 178 1.35 -4.07 3.33
N THR A 179 1.32 -5.24 3.96
CA THR A 179 1.96 -5.48 5.26
C THR A 179 3.09 -6.51 5.15
N MET A 180 4.04 -6.47 6.08
CA MET A 180 5.07 -7.51 6.16
C MET A 180 4.56 -8.84 6.71
N GLY A 181 3.58 -8.78 7.62
CA GLY A 181 3.04 -9.95 8.33
C GLY A 181 1.52 -10.09 8.20
N ILE A 182 1.05 -11.33 8.28
CA ILE A 182 -0.37 -11.70 8.13
C ILE A 182 -1.19 -11.18 9.31
N THR A 183 -0.71 -11.41 10.53
CA THR A 183 -1.32 -10.88 11.77
C THR A 183 -1.52 -9.36 11.69
N HIS A 184 -0.57 -8.63 11.10
CA HIS A 184 -0.69 -7.18 10.94
C HIS A 184 -1.76 -6.80 9.89
N ALA A 185 -1.82 -7.52 8.76
CA ALA A 185 -2.87 -7.31 7.75
C ALA A 185 -4.28 -7.53 8.34
N GLU A 186 -4.48 -8.62 9.07
CA GLU A 186 -5.78 -8.94 9.69
C GLU A 186 -6.20 -7.89 10.71
N ARG A 187 -5.25 -7.38 11.50
CA ARG A 187 -5.51 -6.31 12.48
C ARG A 187 -5.87 -4.98 11.80
N ILE A 188 -5.22 -4.64 10.70
CA ILE A 188 -5.58 -3.46 9.89
C ILE A 188 -6.96 -3.62 9.28
N ASP A 189 -7.26 -4.79 8.69
CA ASP A 189 -8.56 -5.08 8.08
C ASP A 189 -9.69 -4.98 9.13
N LEU A 190 -9.51 -5.59 10.30
CA LEU A 190 -10.47 -5.51 11.40
C LEU A 190 -10.67 -4.07 11.89
N ALA A 191 -9.58 -3.32 12.10
CA ALA A 191 -9.65 -1.93 12.54
C ALA A 191 -10.34 -1.03 11.49
N LEU A 192 -10.07 -1.27 10.20
CA LEU A 192 -10.69 -0.56 9.10
C LEU A 192 -12.20 -0.86 9.02
N ARG A 193 -12.62 -2.12 9.11
CA ARG A 193 -14.05 -2.50 9.17
C ARG A 193 -14.78 -1.79 10.31
N LYS A 194 -14.15 -1.74 11.49
CA LYS A 194 -14.71 -1.02 12.64
C LYS A 194 -14.84 0.48 12.35
N ALA A 195 -13.82 1.10 11.77
CA ALA A 195 -13.83 2.53 11.44
C ALA A 195 -14.86 2.88 10.34
N LEU A 196 -15.06 1.98 9.38
CA LEU A 196 -16.05 2.14 8.29
C LEU A 196 -17.49 1.96 8.76
N SER A 197 -17.75 1.19 9.83
CA SER A 197 -19.11 0.99 10.34
C SER A 197 -19.85 2.30 10.69
N ALA A 198 -19.11 3.35 11.03
CA ALA A 198 -19.62 4.67 11.35
C ALA A 198 -19.59 5.67 10.17
N ARG A 199 -19.17 5.23 8.97
CA ARG A 199 -18.86 6.09 7.80
C ARG A 199 -19.51 5.56 6.53
N SER A 200 -20.84 5.64 6.45
CA SER A 200 -21.62 5.19 5.28
C SER A 200 -21.17 5.88 3.99
N GLU A 201 -20.71 7.12 4.07
CA GLU A 201 -20.25 7.95 2.95
C GLU A 201 -19.03 7.39 2.21
N LEU A 202 -18.21 6.54 2.84
CA LEU A 202 -17.00 5.98 2.23
C LEU A 202 -17.20 4.60 1.61
N HIS A 203 -18.34 3.94 1.84
CA HIS A 203 -18.54 2.54 1.41
C HIS A 203 -18.40 2.35 -0.10
N GLY A 204 -18.78 3.36 -0.90
CA GLY A 204 -18.63 3.29 -2.36
C GLY A 204 -17.19 3.11 -2.83
N TYR A 205 -16.21 3.67 -2.10
CA TYR A 205 -14.79 3.52 -2.42
C TYR A 205 -14.27 2.10 -2.16
N PHE A 206 -14.79 1.44 -1.13
CA PHE A 206 -14.39 0.09 -0.72
C PHE A 206 -15.19 -1.04 -1.38
N GLY A 207 -16.00 -0.72 -2.39
CA GLY A 207 -16.78 -1.71 -3.12
C GLY A 207 -15.92 -2.63 -4.00
N GLU A 208 -16.27 -3.92 -4.04
CA GLU A 208 -15.53 -4.93 -4.83
C GLU A 208 -15.78 -4.84 -6.35
N THR A 209 -16.74 -4.02 -6.78
CA THR A 209 -17.11 -3.87 -8.20
C THR A 209 -16.20 -2.90 -8.97
N ALA A 210 -15.29 -2.21 -8.28
CA ALA A 210 -14.30 -1.37 -8.93
C ALA A 210 -13.33 -2.20 -9.78
N ALA A 211 -12.82 -1.63 -10.87
CA ALA A 211 -11.83 -2.31 -11.70
C ALA A 211 -10.54 -2.64 -10.92
N GLU A 212 -10.15 -1.76 -10.00
CA GLU A 212 -9.02 -1.92 -9.09
C GLU A 212 -9.51 -1.74 -7.64
N PRO A 213 -10.09 -2.79 -7.02
CA PRO A 213 -10.68 -2.67 -5.70
C PRO A 213 -9.62 -2.41 -4.62
N PHE A 214 -10.01 -1.75 -3.54
CA PHE A 214 -9.15 -1.61 -2.37
C PHE A 214 -8.72 -2.98 -1.82
N PHE A 215 -7.49 -3.11 -1.33
CA PHE A 215 -7.04 -4.34 -0.67
C PHE A 215 -6.15 -4.07 0.55
N VAL A 216 -6.14 -5.04 1.46
CA VAL A 216 -5.11 -5.21 2.50
C VAL A 216 -4.50 -6.60 2.32
N LYS A 217 -3.21 -6.69 1.98
CA LYS A 217 -2.51 -7.95 1.69
C LYS A 217 -1.13 -7.98 2.34
N ASN A 218 -0.61 -9.16 2.62
CA ASN A 218 0.78 -9.33 3.03
C ASN A 218 1.72 -9.42 1.81
N LEU A 219 3.04 -9.39 2.05
CA LEU A 219 4.08 -9.53 1.03
C LEU A 219 3.90 -10.70 0.06
N GLU A 220 3.35 -11.82 0.54
CA GLU A 220 3.27 -13.05 -0.24
C GLU A 220 2.04 -13.10 -1.17
N ARG A 221 1.04 -12.25 -0.92
CA ARG A 221 -0.24 -12.27 -1.67
C ARG A 221 -0.40 -11.10 -2.63
N VAL A 222 0.56 -10.17 -2.70
CA VAL A 222 0.46 -8.93 -3.50
C VAL A 222 0.99 -9.06 -4.93
N GLN A 223 1.27 -10.27 -5.39
CA GLN A 223 1.81 -10.50 -6.73
C GLN A 223 0.78 -10.15 -7.81
N GLY A 224 1.23 -9.44 -8.84
CA GLY A 224 0.37 -8.98 -9.94
C GLY A 224 -0.57 -7.83 -9.58
N ASP A 225 -0.77 -7.51 -8.30
CA ASP A 225 -1.52 -6.32 -7.89
C ASP A 225 -0.70 -5.05 -8.15
N GLU A 226 -1.39 -3.94 -8.43
CA GLU A 226 -0.82 -2.60 -8.45
C GLU A 226 -1.90 -1.57 -8.16
N ARG A 227 -1.53 -0.43 -7.57
CA ARG A 227 -2.48 0.64 -7.26
C ARG A 227 -1.85 1.99 -7.52
N ASP A 228 -2.69 3.01 -7.71
CA ASP A 228 -2.22 4.39 -7.79
C ASP A 228 -1.47 4.80 -6.53
N ALA A 229 -2.00 4.43 -5.36
CA ALA A 229 -1.37 4.61 -4.08
C ALA A 229 -1.14 3.28 -3.36
N ILE A 230 0.03 3.11 -2.76
CA ILE A 230 0.32 2.00 -1.85
C ILE A 230 0.73 2.55 -0.49
N ILE A 231 0.15 1.99 0.56
CA ILE A 231 0.63 2.14 1.93
C ILE A 231 1.37 0.85 2.30
N LEU A 232 2.67 0.94 2.53
CA LEU A 232 3.48 -0.17 3.00
C LEU A 232 3.65 -0.06 4.53
N SER A 233 3.04 -0.96 5.29
CA SER A 233 3.14 -0.97 6.76
C SER A 233 4.07 -2.08 7.25
N ILE A 234 5.09 -1.73 8.03
CA ILE A 234 6.11 -2.67 8.47
C ILE A 234 5.57 -3.64 9.53
N GLY A 235 4.79 -3.15 10.49
CA GLY A 235 4.12 -3.92 11.53
C GLY A 235 5.03 -4.44 12.65
N TYR A 236 6.34 -4.44 12.47
CA TYR A 236 7.31 -4.81 13.51
C TYR A 236 7.76 -3.56 14.27
N GLY A 237 8.03 -3.69 15.57
CA GLY A 237 8.42 -2.55 16.39
C GLY A 237 9.36 -2.92 17.53
N LYS A 238 9.83 -1.89 18.23
CA LYS A 238 10.64 -2.06 19.44
C LYS A 238 9.78 -2.69 20.54
N ASN A 239 10.37 -3.58 21.33
CA ASN A 239 9.70 -4.10 22.51
C ASN A 239 9.62 -3.07 23.63
N SER A 240 8.94 -3.41 24.73
CA SER A 240 8.85 -2.58 25.94
C SER A 240 10.21 -2.15 26.53
N SER A 241 11.29 -2.88 26.22
CA SER A 241 12.67 -2.52 26.61
C SER A 241 13.39 -1.57 25.65
N GLY A 242 12.71 -1.09 24.60
CA GLY A 242 13.27 -0.20 23.57
C GLY A 242 14.20 -0.90 22.57
N ARG A 243 14.25 -2.23 22.58
CA ARG A 243 15.09 -3.02 21.66
C ARG A 243 14.27 -3.51 20.48
N LEU A 244 14.83 -3.41 19.28
CA LEU A 244 14.23 -3.99 18.07
C LEU A 244 14.52 -5.50 18.00
N PRO A 245 13.50 -6.37 18.11
CA PRO A 245 13.64 -7.79 17.82
C PRO A 245 13.81 -8.00 16.30
N TYR A 246 14.80 -8.80 15.91
CA TYR A 246 15.08 -9.11 14.51
C TYR A 246 14.21 -10.27 14.03
N ARG A 247 12.90 -10.07 14.01
CA ARG A 247 11.88 -11.06 13.63
C ARG A 247 11.10 -10.57 12.42
N PHE A 248 11.80 -10.27 11.32
CA PHE A 248 11.20 -9.69 10.10
C PHE A 248 10.48 -10.72 9.21
N GLY A 249 9.96 -11.79 9.81
CA GLY A 249 9.17 -12.84 9.15
C GLY A 249 9.73 -13.28 7.79
N PRO A 250 8.96 -13.18 6.70
CA PRO A 250 9.35 -13.64 5.36
C PRO A 250 10.64 -13.01 4.81
N LEU A 251 11.06 -11.84 5.32
CA LEU A 251 12.29 -11.17 4.88
C LEU A 251 13.57 -11.83 5.41
N LEU A 252 13.47 -12.69 6.43
CA LEU A 252 14.62 -13.46 6.92
C LEU A 252 14.93 -14.67 6.04
N LEU A 253 14.01 -15.04 5.15
CA LEU A 253 14.11 -16.22 4.31
C LEU A 253 14.92 -15.92 3.03
N PRO A 254 15.47 -16.96 2.36
CA PRO A 254 16.02 -16.81 1.01
C PRO A 254 14.99 -16.17 0.06
N GLY A 255 15.42 -15.21 -0.75
CA GLY A 255 14.53 -14.44 -1.62
C GLY A 255 13.68 -13.39 -0.88
N GLY A 256 13.98 -13.08 0.38
CA GLY A 256 13.31 -12.02 1.14
C GLY A 256 13.42 -10.65 0.47
N GLU A 257 14.54 -10.38 -0.19
CA GLU A 257 14.78 -9.19 -1.01
C GLU A 257 13.80 -9.08 -2.19
N ARG A 258 13.43 -10.22 -2.81
CA ARG A 258 12.44 -10.26 -3.90
C ARG A 258 11.04 -9.93 -3.40
N ARG A 259 10.67 -10.40 -2.20
CA ARG A 259 9.40 -10.05 -1.54
C ARG A 259 9.28 -8.55 -1.30
N LEU A 260 10.35 -7.95 -0.76
CA LEU A 260 10.38 -6.50 -0.55
C LEU A 260 10.35 -5.74 -1.89
N ASN A 261 11.12 -6.17 -2.90
CA ASN A 261 11.11 -5.57 -4.24
C ASN A 261 9.70 -5.54 -4.83
N VAL A 262 9.00 -6.67 -4.75
CA VAL A 262 7.63 -6.79 -5.21
C VAL A 262 6.77 -5.75 -4.51
N ALA A 263 6.81 -5.63 -3.19
CA ALA A 263 5.98 -4.66 -2.47
C ALA A 263 6.28 -3.20 -2.82
N VAL A 264 7.56 -2.81 -2.88
CA VAL A 264 7.95 -1.41 -3.10
C VAL A 264 7.69 -0.93 -4.54
N THR A 265 7.48 -1.86 -5.48
CA THR A 265 7.21 -1.57 -6.90
C THR A 265 5.73 -1.60 -7.28
N ARG A 266 4.80 -1.80 -6.33
CA ARG A 266 3.35 -1.86 -6.60
C ARG A 266 2.67 -0.50 -6.80
N ALA A 267 3.35 0.60 -6.44
CA ALA A 267 2.80 1.95 -6.54
C ALA A 267 3.01 2.56 -7.94
N ARG A 268 1.93 3.08 -8.54
CA ARG A 268 2.02 3.88 -9.77
C ARG A 268 2.32 5.35 -9.48
N ARG A 269 1.61 5.98 -8.53
CA ARG A 269 1.68 7.43 -8.28
C ARG A 269 2.34 7.76 -6.94
N ARG A 270 2.03 7.00 -5.88
CA ARG A 270 2.54 7.28 -4.54
C ARG A 270 2.75 6.05 -3.67
N MET A 271 3.74 6.14 -2.81
CA MET A 271 4.10 5.16 -1.81
C MET A 271 4.23 5.85 -0.45
N THR A 272 3.50 5.36 0.55
CA THR A 272 3.64 5.79 1.94
C THR A 272 4.16 4.63 2.76
N LEU A 273 5.38 4.74 3.27
CA LEU A 273 5.96 3.78 4.21
C LEU A 273 5.55 4.15 5.64
N VAL A 274 4.95 3.23 6.37
CA VAL A 274 4.60 3.40 7.79
C VAL A 274 5.44 2.44 8.61
N SER A 275 6.18 2.96 9.60
CA SER A 275 6.99 2.14 10.50
C SER A 275 7.08 2.76 11.91
N SER A 276 7.27 1.90 12.91
CA SER A 276 7.45 2.32 14.30
C SER A 276 8.92 2.48 14.73
N PHE A 277 9.83 2.42 13.78
CA PHE A 277 11.28 2.53 13.96
C PHE A 277 11.93 3.06 12.68
N THR A 278 13.19 3.48 12.80
CA THR A 278 13.98 4.09 11.72
C THR A 278 15.11 3.16 11.26
N ALA A 279 15.73 3.47 10.12
CA ALA A 279 16.91 2.76 9.64
C ALA A 279 18.08 2.76 10.66
N HIS A 280 18.15 3.81 11.50
CA HIS A 280 19.17 3.92 12.55
C HIS A 280 18.98 2.90 13.69
N ASP A 281 17.75 2.44 13.92
CA ASP A 281 17.44 1.42 14.92
C ASP A 281 17.87 0.01 14.48
N MET A 282 18.20 -0.15 13.18
CA MET A 282 18.66 -1.41 12.60
C MET A 282 20.19 -1.48 12.55
N ASP A 283 20.79 -2.13 13.56
CA ASP A 283 22.17 -2.60 13.53
C ASP A 283 22.49 -3.60 12.38
N PRO A 284 23.31 -3.20 11.38
CA PRO A 284 23.70 -4.05 10.24
C PRO A 284 24.41 -5.35 10.64
N ALA A 285 25.07 -5.40 11.80
CA ALA A 285 25.81 -6.57 12.24
C ALA A 285 24.90 -7.68 12.78
N ARG A 286 23.63 -7.39 13.06
CA ARG A 286 22.69 -8.34 13.69
C ARG A 286 21.98 -9.28 12.72
N SER A 287 22.03 -9.02 11.41
CA SER A 287 21.43 -9.91 10.41
C SER A 287 22.24 -9.96 9.12
N THR A 288 22.42 -11.16 8.60
CA THR A 288 23.05 -11.42 7.30
C THR A 288 22.03 -11.69 6.19
N SER A 289 20.73 -11.58 6.45
CA SER A 289 19.70 -11.71 5.40
C SER A 289 19.74 -10.53 4.42
N ASP A 290 19.70 -10.82 3.12
CA ASP A 290 19.55 -9.83 2.05
C ASP A 290 18.27 -9.02 2.19
N GLY A 291 17.14 -9.68 2.52
CA GLY A 291 15.86 -9.00 2.72
C GLY A 291 15.89 -7.97 3.86
N VAL A 292 16.57 -8.28 4.96
CA VAL A 292 16.71 -7.35 6.11
C VAL A 292 17.66 -6.21 5.79
N ARG A 293 18.76 -6.47 5.07
CA ARG A 293 19.66 -5.41 4.57
C ARG A 293 18.92 -4.46 3.64
N LEU A 294 18.15 -5.01 2.69
CA LEU A 294 17.39 -4.24 1.73
C LEU A 294 16.30 -3.41 2.43
N LEU A 295 15.61 -3.97 3.43
CA LEU A 295 14.64 -3.22 4.25
C LEU A 295 15.28 -2.01 4.93
N ARG A 296 16.45 -2.19 5.55
CA ARG A 296 17.18 -1.08 6.19
C ARG A 296 17.51 0.02 5.17
N SER A 297 18.05 -0.35 4.01
CA SER A 297 18.36 0.60 2.94
C SER A 297 17.11 1.28 2.40
N TYR A 298 15.97 0.58 2.33
CA TYR A 298 14.71 1.16 1.87
C TYR A 298 14.12 2.13 2.88
N LEU A 299 14.22 1.85 4.18
CA LEU A 299 13.86 2.79 5.24
C LEU A 299 14.66 4.09 5.12
N GLU A 300 15.99 3.99 5.00
CA GLU A 300 16.87 5.16 4.82
C GLU A 300 16.52 5.96 3.55
N TYR A 301 16.17 5.25 2.47
CA TYR A 301 15.71 5.87 1.24
C TYR A 301 14.37 6.60 1.41
N ALA A 302 13.39 5.98 2.05
CA ALA A 302 12.07 6.57 2.30
C ALA A 302 12.14 7.74 3.30
N GLU A 303 12.96 7.65 4.34
CA GLU A 303 13.26 8.73 5.30
C GLU A 303 13.79 9.99 4.58
N SER A 304 14.56 9.80 3.51
CA SER A 304 15.05 10.90 2.67
C SER A 304 14.04 11.41 1.63
N GLY A 305 12.80 10.89 1.61
CA GLY A 305 11.81 11.20 0.58
C GLY A 305 12.23 10.75 -0.83
N GLY A 306 13.06 9.71 -0.91
CA GLY A 306 13.62 9.18 -2.15
C GLY A 306 14.81 9.96 -2.72
N THR A 307 15.44 10.85 -1.94
CA THR A 307 16.51 11.73 -2.45
C THR A 307 17.92 11.22 -2.16
N SER A 308 18.10 10.25 -1.25
CA SER A 308 19.43 9.73 -0.88
C SER A 308 20.17 9.08 -2.05
N LEU A 309 19.45 8.52 -3.03
CA LEU A 309 20.03 7.98 -4.26
C LEU A 309 20.35 9.06 -5.31
N ALA A 310 19.66 10.20 -5.29
CA ALA A 310 19.91 11.30 -6.22
C ALA A 310 21.29 11.95 -6.00
N ALA A 311 21.74 12.02 -4.74
CA ALA A 311 23.08 12.50 -4.40
C ALA A 311 24.19 11.60 -4.96
N ALA A 312 23.97 10.29 -5.00
CA ALA A 312 24.90 9.33 -5.60
C ALA A 312 24.91 9.40 -7.14
N GLY A 313 23.76 9.70 -7.76
CA GLY A 313 23.62 9.88 -9.21
C GLY A 313 24.14 11.21 -9.75
N ALA A 314 24.32 12.24 -8.91
CA ALA A 314 24.85 13.54 -9.32
C ALA A 314 26.28 13.45 -9.90
N ALA A 315 27.06 12.44 -9.50
CA ALA A 315 28.40 12.18 -10.04
C ALA A 315 28.40 11.62 -11.47
N ASP A 316 27.27 11.07 -11.93
CA ASP A 316 27.10 10.44 -13.23
C ASP A 316 26.38 11.34 -14.26
N ARG A 317 26.09 12.60 -13.87
CA ARG A 317 25.49 13.58 -14.78
C ARG A 317 26.51 14.01 -15.82
N PRO A 318 26.21 13.87 -17.11
CA PRO A 318 27.13 14.32 -18.14
C PRO A 318 27.29 15.85 -18.05
N PRO A 319 28.51 16.37 -18.24
CA PRO A 319 28.72 17.82 -18.25
C PRO A 319 27.99 18.44 -19.45
N LEU A 320 27.41 19.62 -19.23
CA LEU A 320 26.76 20.37 -20.31
C LEU A 320 27.78 20.75 -21.38
N ASN A 321 27.42 20.52 -22.64
CA ASN A 321 28.21 20.99 -23.77
C ASN A 321 28.08 22.51 -23.96
N ALA A 322 28.91 23.12 -24.81
CA ALA A 322 28.93 24.58 -24.99
C ALA A 322 27.58 25.16 -25.48
N PHE A 323 26.85 24.41 -26.30
CA PHE A 323 25.53 24.79 -26.78
C PHE A 323 24.49 24.73 -25.65
N GLU A 324 24.45 23.64 -24.89
CA GLU A 324 23.58 23.50 -23.71
C GLU A 324 23.88 24.56 -22.63
N GLN A 325 25.15 24.96 -22.48
CA GLN A 325 25.53 26.03 -21.56
C GLN A 325 24.95 27.39 -21.99
N ASP A 326 25.01 27.73 -23.28
CA ASP A 326 24.43 28.96 -23.85
C ASP A 326 22.89 28.94 -23.74
N VAL A 327 22.26 27.80 -24.03
CA VAL A 327 20.81 27.59 -23.82
C VAL A 327 20.44 27.85 -22.37
N ARG A 328 21.10 27.18 -21.42
CA ARG A 328 20.84 27.36 -19.98
C ARG A 328 20.96 28.82 -19.55
N GLU A 329 22.03 29.49 -19.96
CA GLU A 329 22.29 30.89 -19.56
C GLU A 329 21.19 31.82 -20.09
N ARG A 330 20.82 31.70 -21.37
CA ARG A 330 19.77 32.53 -21.97
C ARG A 330 18.39 32.27 -21.38
N LEU A 331 18.02 31.00 -21.15
CA LEU A 331 16.77 30.66 -20.48
C LEU A 331 16.71 31.20 -19.05
N THR A 332 17.83 31.13 -18.32
CA THR A 332 17.95 31.70 -16.97
C THR A 332 17.80 33.23 -16.99
N GLN A 333 18.45 33.92 -17.93
CA GLN A 333 18.32 35.37 -18.11
C GLN A 333 16.90 35.79 -18.52
N ALA A 334 16.18 34.93 -19.23
CA ALA A 334 14.77 35.12 -19.57
C ALA A 334 13.80 34.84 -18.40
N GLY A 335 14.31 34.52 -17.21
CA GLY A 335 13.53 34.29 -15.99
C GLY A 335 12.89 32.92 -15.91
N ILE A 336 13.37 31.94 -16.67
CA ILE A 336 12.87 30.55 -16.65
C ILE A 336 13.75 29.75 -15.68
N PRO A 337 13.19 29.21 -14.57
CA PRO A 337 13.95 28.45 -13.59
C PRO A 337 14.21 27.04 -14.12
N VAL A 338 15.33 26.87 -14.84
CA VAL A 338 15.71 25.61 -15.47
C VAL A 338 16.71 24.80 -14.63
N THR A 339 16.46 23.51 -14.50
CA THR A 339 17.39 22.52 -13.95
C THR A 339 17.92 21.65 -15.09
N PRO A 340 19.23 21.67 -15.38
CA PRO A 340 19.81 20.85 -16.42
C PRO A 340 19.91 19.37 -16.01
N GLN A 341 19.86 18.47 -16.99
CA GLN A 341 20.09 17.03 -16.81
C GLN A 341 19.21 16.45 -15.70
N PHE A 342 17.90 16.74 -15.79
CA PHE A 342 16.91 16.40 -14.78
C PHE A 342 16.42 14.95 -14.91
N GLY A 343 16.48 14.19 -13.81
CA GLY A 343 16.12 12.78 -13.77
C GLY A 343 17.19 11.94 -13.08
N VAL A 344 16.96 10.63 -13.04
CA VAL A 344 17.86 9.63 -12.48
C VAL A 344 17.96 8.42 -13.41
N ALA A 345 19.15 7.80 -13.44
CA ALA A 345 19.44 6.49 -14.02
C ALA A 345 18.95 6.26 -15.47
N GLY A 346 19.89 6.32 -16.43
CA GLY A 346 19.66 5.90 -17.81
C GLY A 346 18.96 6.93 -18.71
N TYR A 347 18.23 7.90 -18.15
CA TYR A 347 17.65 9.02 -18.91
C TYR A 347 17.62 10.32 -18.09
N HIS A 348 17.91 11.42 -18.76
CA HIS A 348 17.86 12.77 -18.21
C HIS A 348 17.17 13.67 -19.23
N ILE A 349 16.26 14.52 -18.76
CA ILE A 349 15.72 15.63 -19.54
C ILE A 349 16.81 16.70 -19.60
N ASP A 350 17.11 17.20 -20.79
CA ASP A 350 18.16 18.22 -20.97
C ASP A 350 17.95 19.43 -20.05
N PHE A 351 16.74 19.99 -20.02
CA PHE A 351 16.34 21.01 -19.05
C PHE A 351 14.89 20.81 -18.58
N ALA A 352 14.69 20.74 -17.26
CA ALA A 352 13.37 20.80 -16.64
C ALA A 352 13.11 22.20 -16.08
N ALA A 353 12.01 22.84 -16.48
CA ALA A 353 11.60 24.13 -15.92
C ALA A 353 10.61 23.94 -14.77
N ALA A 354 10.91 24.56 -13.62
CA ALA A 354 10.07 24.52 -12.43
C ALA A 354 8.96 25.59 -12.47
N HIS A 355 7.89 25.39 -11.72
CA HIS A 355 6.88 26.41 -11.50
C HIS A 355 7.48 27.60 -10.72
N PRO A 356 7.19 28.87 -11.10
CA PRO A 356 7.88 30.03 -10.53
C PRO A 356 7.63 30.22 -9.03
N ASN A 357 6.45 29.82 -8.55
CA ASN A 357 6.07 29.91 -7.14
C ASN A 357 6.23 28.59 -6.37
N LEU A 358 6.53 27.49 -7.07
CA LEU A 358 6.62 26.13 -6.50
C LEU A 358 7.84 25.43 -7.10
N PRO A 359 9.05 25.72 -6.61
CA PRO A 359 10.30 25.22 -7.21
C PRO A 359 10.42 23.70 -7.27
N GLY A 360 9.64 22.97 -6.46
CA GLY A 360 9.59 21.51 -6.45
C GLY A 360 8.67 20.91 -7.51
N GLU A 361 7.82 21.70 -8.19
CA GLU A 361 6.89 21.22 -9.22
C GLU A 361 7.45 21.56 -10.60
N MET A 362 7.67 20.56 -11.44
CA MET A 362 8.19 20.75 -12.79
C MET A 362 7.05 20.86 -13.78
N VAL A 363 7.10 21.86 -14.67
CA VAL A 363 5.99 22.20 -15.57
C VAL A 363 6.32 22.01 -17.05
N LEU A 364 7.60 22.10 -17.43
CA LEU A 364 8.03 21.99 -18.83
C LEU A 364 9.32 21.17 -18.96
N ALA A 365 9.29 20.15 -19.81
CA ALA A 365 10.46 19.41 -20.26
C ALA A 365 10.97 20.07 -21.55
N ILE A 366 12.23 20.50 -21.55
CA ILE A 366 12.90 21.12 -22.69
C ILE A 366 14.02 20.17 -23.12
N GLU A 367 13.92 19.67 -24.35
CA GLU A 367 14.90 18.77 -24.96
C GLU A 367 15.61 19.47 -26.10
N THR A 368 16.90 19.18 -26.25
CA THR A 368 17.77 19.71 -27.27
C THR A 368 18.31 18.59 -28.18
N ASP A 369 18.57 18.92 -29.44
CA ASP A 369 19.11 17.98 -30.43
C ASP A 369 20.66 17.89 -30.44
N GLY A 370 21.34 18.25 -29.34
CA GLY A 370 22.79 18.40 -29.25
C GLY A 370 23.62 17.12 -29.45
N ALA A 371 24.95 17.13 -29.25
CA ALA A 371 25.81 15.98 -29.60
C ALA A 371 25.46 14.65 -28.88
N GLN A 372 24.83 14.68 -27.70
CA GLN A 372 24.29 13.50 -27.01
C GLN A 372 23.01 12.95 -27.68
N TYR A 373 22.32 13.77 -28.47
CA TYR A 373 21.26 13.42 -29.41
C TYR A 373 21.76 12.62 -30.63
N HIS A 374 23.04 12.22 -30.71
CA HIS A 374 23.53 11.30 -31.77
C HIS A 374 23.91 9.89 -31.29
N SER A 375 23.96 9.61 -29.97
CA SER A 375 24.39 8.31 -29.42
C SER A 375 23.36 7.15 -29.30
N SER A 376 22.06 7.31 -29.59
CA SER A 376 21.07 6.21 -29.48
C SER A 376 20.80 5.52 -30.83
N HIS A 377 20.65 4.19 -30.80
CA HIS A 377 20.71 3.29 -31.97
C HIS A 377 19.57 3.42 -33.01
N THR A 378 18.46 4.07 -32.70
CA THR A 378 17.28 4.15 -33.59
C THR A 378 16.54 5.48 -33.40
N ALA A 379 16.25 6.20 -34.50
CA ALA A 379 15.54 7.50 -34.47
C ALA A 379 14.08 7.40 -33.96
N ARG A 380 13.43 6.24 -34.16
CA ARG A 380 12.02 6.03 -33.81
C ARG A 380 11.78 5.87 -32.31
N ASP A 381 12.71 5.24 -31.60
CA ASP A 381 12.67 5.14 -30.12
C ASP A 381 13.07 6.45 -29.44
N ARG A 382 13.74 7.33 -30.20
CA ARG A 382 14.38 8.54 -29.73
C ARG A 382 13.43 9.72 -29.57
N ASP A 383 12.56 9.93 -30.55
CA ASP A 383 11.79 11.18 -30.64
C ASP A 383 10.32 11.04 -30.26
N ARG A 384 9.71 9.90 -30.58
CA ARG A 384 8.28 9.71 -30.41
C ARG A 384 7.96 9.08 -29.07
N LEU A 385 8.60 7.95 -28.75
CA LEU A 385 8.32 7.24 -27.51
C LEU A 385 8.68 8.06 -26.27
N ARG A 386 9.79 8.81 -26.28
CA ARG A 386 10.21 9.64 -25.13
C ARG A 386 9.23 10.77 -24.87
N GLN A 387 8.89 11.53 -25.91
CA GLN A 387 7.90 12.59 -25.81
C GLN A 387 6.55 12.04 -25.34
N GLU A 388 6.06 10.96 -25.95
CA GLU A 388 4.81 10.30 -25.54
C GLU A 388 4.86 9.86 -24.07
N GLN A 389 6.01 9.37 -23.58
CA GLN A 389 6.16 9.00 -22.16
C GLN A 389 6.13 10.20 -21.24
N LEU A 390 6.89 11.26 -21.52
CA LEU A 390 6.90 12.47 -20.70
C LEU A 390 5.51 13.13 -20.68
N GLU A 391 4.86 13.24 -21.84
CA GLU A 391 3.50 13.77 -21.94
C GLU A 391 2.49 12.92 -21.15
N ARG A 392 2.61 11.59 -21.18
CA ARG A 392 1.80 10.69 -20.34
C ARG A 392 2.02 10.89 -18.85
N LEU A 393 3.25 11.25 -18.44
CA LEU A 393 3.59 11.63 -17.07
C LEU A 393 3.11 13.05 -16.71
N GLY A 394 2.49 13.76 -17.66
CA GLY A 394 1.92 15.09 -17.49
C GLY A 394 2.89 16.23 -17.79
N TRP A 395 4.10 15.95 -18.29
CA TRP A 395 4.99 16.99 -18.76
C TRP A 395 4.39 17.66 -19.99
N ARG A 396 4.50 18.99 -20.05
CA ARG A 396 4.50 19.64 -21.35
C ARG A 396 5.89 19.53 -21.95
N PHE A 397 5.94 19.30 -23.25
CA PHE A 397 7.17 19.04 -23.96
C PHE A 397 7.50 20.22 -24.91
N HIS A 398 8.74 20.68 -24.90
CA HIS A 398 9.25 21.69 -25.81
C HIS A 398 10.61 21.26 -26.36
N ARG A 399 10.84 21.50 -27.66
CA ARG A 399 12.09 21.13 -28.33
C ARG A 399 12.82 22.36 -28.83
N ILE A 400 14.11 22.38 -28.59
CA ILE A 400 15.04 23.38 -29.14
C ILE A 400 15.95 22.67 -30.14
N TRP A 401 15.86 23.06 -31.41
CA TRP A 401 16.78 22.60 -32.44
C TRP A 401 18.02 23.50 -32.45
N SER A 402 19.20 22.89 -32.40
CA SER A 402 20.49 23.56 -32.42
C SER A 402 20.65 24.39 -33.68
N THR A 403 20.18 23.87 -34.82
CA THR A 403 20.19 24.59 -36.11
C THR A 403 19.40 25.90 -36.05
N ASP A 404 18.20 25.88 -35.49
CA ASP A 404 17.38 27.09 -35.33
C ASP A 404 17.94 28.01 -34.24
N TRP A 405 18.50 27.45 -33.17
CA TRP A 405 19.14 28.20 -32.09
C TRP A 405 20.38 28.96 -32.57
N PHE A 406 21.20 28.36 -33.43
CA PHE A 406 22.34 29.05 -34.05
C PHE A 406 21.91 30.13 -35.04
N ALA A 407 20.75 29.95 -35.69
CA ALA A 407 20.22 30.93 -36.64
C ALA A 407 19.62 32.16 -35.93
N ASP A 408 18.79 31.96 -34.90
CA ASP A 408 18.18 33.03 -34.12
C ASP A 408 17.90 32.59 -32.66
N PRO A 409 18.89 32.74 -31.76
CA PRO A 409 18.72 32.32 -30.37
C PRO A 409 17.73 33.20 -29.61
N VAL A 410 17.48 34.44 -30.07
CA VAL A 410 16.52 35.35 -29.43
C VAL A 410 15.09 34.90 -29.73
N ALA A 411 14.80 34.55 -30.98
CA ALA A 411 13.50 34.01 -31.37
C ALA A 411 13.21 32.66 -30.70
N GLU A 412 14.20 31.76 -30.61
CA GLU A 412 14.02 30.48 -29.89
C GLU A 412 13.79 30.69 -28.40
N THR A 413 14.59 31.53 -27.73
CA THR A 413 14.38 31.87 -26.32
C THR A 413 12.96 32.42 -26.08
N SER A 414 12.46 33.27 -26.99
CA SER A 414 11.10 33.82 -26.92
C SER A 414 10.02 32.73 -27.08
N ARG A 415 10.24 31.76 -27.98
CA ARG A 415 9.34 30.62 -28.16
C ARG A 415 9.32 29.71 -26.93
N THR A 416 10.49 29.39 -26.37
CA THR A 416 10.58 28.60 -25.13
C THR A 416 9.90 29.32 -23.97
N ARG A 417 10.04 30.65 -23.87
CA ARG A 417 9.35 31.45 -22.87
C ARG A 417 7.83 31.37 -23.01
N ALA A 418 7.30 31.49 -24.22
CA ALA A 418 5.86 31.35 -24.46
C ALA A 418 5.35 29.94 -24.08
N ALA A 419 6.09 28.89 -24.42
CA ALA A 419 5.75 27.52 -24.02
C ALA A 419 5.79 27.32 -22.49
N TYR A 420 6.74 27.97 -21.81
CA TYR A 420 6.83 27.95 -20.35
C TYR A 420 5.65 28.68 -19.70
N ASP A 421 5.28 29.87 -20.18
CA ASP A 421 4.14 30.62 -19.65
C ASP A 421 2.83 29.84 -19.84
N GLU A 422 2.66 29.14 -20.98
CA GLU A 422 1.52 28.25 -21.21
C GLU A 422 1.53 27.03 -20.26
N ALA A 423 2.71 26.47 -19.98
CA ALA A 423 2.85 25.36 -19.05
C ALA A 423 2.50 25.74 -17.61
N VAL A 424 2.94 26.91 -17.16
CA VAL A 424 2.58 27.47 -15.85
C VAL A 424 1.07 27.69 -15.76
N ALA A 425 0.46 28.31 -16.78
CA ALA A 425 -0.98 28.55 -16.81
C ALA A 425 -1.80 27.25 -16.77
N ALA A 426 -1.36 26.21 -17.47
CA ALA A 426 -2.01 24.90 -17.44
C ALA A 426 -1.90 24.22 -16.06
N ALA A 427 -0.74 24.31 -15.41
CA ALA A 427 -0.53 23.78 -14.06
C ALA A 427 -1.42 24.50 -13.03
N ASP A 428 -1.52 25.83 -13.10
CA ASP A 428 -2.38 26.63 -12.23
C ASP A 428 -3.87 26.31 -12.43
N ALA A 429 -4.31 26.14 -13.68
CA ALA A 429 -5.70 25.77 -13.99
C ALA A 429 -6.08 24.40 -13.40
N LYS A 430 -5.17 23.42 -13.48
CA LYS A 430 -5.39 22.09 -12.90
C LYS A 430 -5.56 22.15 -11.38
N ARG A 431 -4.85 23.07 -10.71
CA ARG A 431 -4.90 23.25 -9.25
C ARG A 431 -6.22 23.86 -8.78
N THR A 432 -6.84 24.73 -9.57
CA THR A 432 -8.15 25.31 -9.24
C THR A 432 -9.30 24.31 -9.31
N ASP A 433 -9.16 23.23 -10.08
CA ASP A 433 -10.17 22.18 -10.21
C ASP A 433 -10.05 21.06 -9.15
N GLU A 434 -8.91 20.96 -8.43
CA GLU A 434 -8.77 20.03 -7.31
C GLU A 434 -9.53 20.56 -6.08
N PRO A 435 -10.55 19.84 -5.57
CA PRO A 435 -11.32 20.31 -4.43
C PRO A 435 -10.40 20.45 -3.22
N THR A 436 -10.36 21.66 -2.64
CA THR A 436 -9.74 21.88 -1.34
C THR A 436 -10.65 21.25 -0.29
N VAL A 437 -10.39 19.99 0.03
CA VAL A 437 -11.09 19.30 1.12
C VAL A 437 -10.48 19.78 2.43
N VAL A 438 -11.20 20.67 3.12
CA VAL A 438 -10.91 21.00 4.52
C VAL A 438 -11.21 19.75 5.34
N LEU A 439 -10.14 19.11 5.81
CA LEU A 439 -10.20 17.99 6.76
C LEU A 439 -10.96 18.44 8.01
N HIS A 440 -12.24 18.09 8.10
CA HIS A 440 -12.91 17.96 9.38
C HIS A 440 -12.48 16.62 9.96
N LEU A 441 -11.27 16.56 10.48
CA LEU A 441 -10.95 15.53 11.46
C LEU A 441 -11.96 15.74 12.60
N PRO A 442 -12.76 14.73 12.96
CA PRO A 442 -13.50 14.79 14.20
C PRO A 442 -12.47 15.12 15.29
N GLN A 443 -12.76 16.18 16.06
CA GLN A 443 -12.07 16.39 17.32
C GLN A 443 -12.06 15.03 18.02
N ALA A 444 -10.87 14.56 18.42
CA ALA A 444 -10.72 13.28 19.12
C ALA A 444 -11.89 13.19 20.09
N ALA A 445 -12.73 12.15 19.91
CA ALA A 445 -13.85 11.95 20.81
C ALA A 445 -13.27 12.10 22.22
N PRO A 446 -13.89 12.93 23.09
CA PRO A 446 -13.39 13.08 24.46
C PRO A 446 -13.15 11.67 24.97
N GLU A 447 -11.95 11.41 25.51
CA GLU A 447 -11.58 10.09 26.01
C GLU A 447 -12.81 9.50 26.70
N PRO A 448 -13.28 8.30 26.31
CA PRO A 448 -14.45 7.73 26.93
C PRO A 448 -14.20 7.75 28.43
N ALA A 449 -15.08 8.42 29.17
CA ALA A 449 -15.05 8.41 30.63
C ALA A 449 -14.87 6.94 31.05
N GLU A 450 -13.89 6.70 31.92
CA GLU A 450 -13.06 5.48 32.08
C GLU A 450 -13.76 4.09 32.10
N ASP A 451 -15.08 3.97 31.99
CA ASP A 451 -15.82 2.73 32.25
C ASP A 451 -16.68 2.17 31.09
N GLY A 452 -16.73 2.80 29.90
CA GLY A 452 -17.39 2.18 28.72
C GLY A 452 -18.90 1.86 28.87
N ARG A 453 -19.57 2.46 29.85
CA ARG A 453 -21.00 2.31 30.18
C ARG A 453 -21.87 3.35 29.49
N SER A 454 -22.95 2.94 28.83
CA SER A 454 -23.81 3.83 28.02
C SER A 454 -24.89 4.59 28.82
N LEU A 455 -25.12 4.25 30.09
CA LEU A 455 -26.08 4.94 30.97
C LEU A 455 -25.38 5.89 31.96
N PRO A 456 -26.05 6.96 32.43
CA PRO A 456 -25.47 7.84 33.45
C PRO A 456 -25.36 7.11 34.79
N ARG A 457 -24.21 7.26 35.47
CA ARG A 457 -23.99 6.67 36.79
C ARG A 457 -24.99 7.25 37.81
N PRO A 458 -25.75 6.42 38.54
CA PRO A 458 -26.68 6.91 39.56
C PRO A 458 -25.94 7.57 40.72
N VAL A 459 -26.48 8.68 41.23
CA VAL A 459 -25.91 9.43 42.35
C VAL A 459 -26.22 8.67 43.65
N LEU A 460 -25.23 7.95 44.18
CA LEU A 460 -25.35 7.18 45.42
C LEU A 460 -24.27 7.59 46.43
N VAL A 461 -24.60 7.48 47.71
CA VAL A 461 -23.65 7.68 48.82
C VAL A 461 -23.23 6.30 49.33
N PRO A 462 -21.99 5.84 49.11
CA PRO A 462 -21.53 4.52 49.54
C PRO A 462 -21.55 4.35 51.07
N GLY A 463 -21.78 3.13 51.54
CA GLY A 463 -21.64 2.76 52.96
C GLY A 463 -22.86 2.99 53.85
N ARG A 464 -24.04 3.31 53.29
CA ARG A 464 -25.30 3.34 54.05
C ARG A 464 -25.85 1.93 54.27
N PRO A 465 -26.69 1.68 55.29
CA PRO A 465 -27.41 0.42 55.42
C PRO A 465 -28.24 0.12 54.17
N ILE A 466 -28.28 -1.16 53.74
CA ILE A 466 -28.94 -1.52 52.47
C ILE A 466 -30.41 -1.08 52.37
N GLY A 467 -31.12 -1.03 53.50
CA GLY A 467 -32.52 -0.61 53.55
C GLY A 467 -32.76 0.89 53.37
N GLU A 468 -31.71 1.71 53.33
CA GLU A 468 -31.81 3.15 53.04
C GLU A 468 -31.66 3.47 51.55
N TYR A 469 -31.26 2.50 50.72
CA TYR A 469 -31.25 2.67 49.27
C TYR A 469 -32.66 2.36 48.73
N PRO A 470 -33.31 3.31 48.05
CA PRO A 470 -34.58 3.03 47.39
C PRO A 470 -34.38 1.99 46.29
N GLN A 471 -35.37 1.12 46.11
CA GLN A 471 -35.32 0.01 45.16
C GLN A 471 -35.01 0.49 43.72
N GLU A 472 -35.61 1.60 43.31
CA GLU A 472 -35.37 2.23 41.99
C GLU A 472 -33.89 2.58 41.77
N LEU A 473 -33.21 3.08 42.81
CA LEU A 473 -31.79 3.41 42.74
C LEU A 473 -30.90 2.16 42.61
N LEU A 474 -31.31 1.05 43.22
CA LEU A 474 -30.62 -0.25 43.07
C LEU A 474 -30.82 -0.84 41.67
N VAL A 475 -31.99 -0.66 41.07
CA VAL A 475 -32.28 -1.06 39.68
C VAL A 475 -31.47 -0.22 38.70
N ASP A 476 -31.42 1.11 38.89
CA ASP A 476 -30.62 2.00 38.07
C ASP A 476 -29.12 1.70 38.17
N LEU A 477 -28.63 1.32 39.36
CA LEU A 477 -27.25 0.88 39.55
C LEU A 477 -26.93 -0.37 38.72
N ILE A 478 -27.84 -1.34 38.70
CA ILE A 478 -27.66 -2.58 37.94
C ILE A 478 -27.72 -2.29 36.43
N ARG A 479 -28.70 -1.50 35.97
CA ARG A 479 -28.79 -1.09 34.56
C ARG A 479 -27.53 -0.34 34.12
N TRP A 480 -27.00 0.53 34.98
CA TRP A 480 -25.74 1.21 34.71
C TRP A 480 -24.57 0.23 34.58
N ILE A 481 -24.43 -0.74 35.49
CA ILE A 481 -23.37 -1.77 35.42
C ILE A 481 -23.50 -2.60 34.13
N GLU A 482 -24.72 -2.93 33.71
CA GLU A 482 -25.01 -3.70 32.50
C GLU A 482 -25.02 -2.88 31.21
N SER A 483 -24.79 -1.56 31.30
CA SER A 483 -24.79 -0.68 30.14
C SER A 483 -23.45 -0.65 29.38
N ASP A 484 -22.46 -1.41 29.83
CA ASP A 484 -21.26 -1.68 29.03
C ASP A 484 -21.45 -2.89 28.11
N THR A 485 -20.51 -3.12 27.19
CA THR A 485 -20.61 -4.19 26.18
C THR A 485 -20.14 -5.56 26.69
N LEU A 486 -19.95 -5.74 28.00
CA LEU A 486 -19.40 -6.96 28.60
C LEU A 486 -20.49 -7.94 29.03
N LEU A 487 -20.41 -9.18 28.55
CA LEU A 487 -21.26 -10.27 29.02
C LEU A 487 -20.81 -10.72 30.42
N ARG A 488 -21.63 -10.44 31.46
CA ARG A 488 -21.41 -10.85 32.86
C ARG A 488 -22.46 -11.85 33.35
N THR A 489 -22.07 -12.77 34.22
CA THR A 489 -23.00 -13.63 34.96
C THR A 489 -23.72 -12.83 36.06
N GLU A 490 -24.86 -13.32 36.55
CA GLU A 490 -25.62 -12.65 37.62
C GLU A 490 -24.78 -12.43 38.88
N GLU A 491 -23.95 -13.40 39.26
CA GLU A 491 -23.06 -13.28 40.42
C GLU A 491 -22.02 -12.16 40.26
N GLN A 492 -21.50 -11.96 39.04
CA GLN A 492 -20.53 -10.91 38.74
C GLN A 492 -21.18 -9.52 38.83
N VAL A 493 -22.40 -9.36 38.31
CA VAL A 493 -23.17 -8.11 38.39
C VAL A 493 -23.47 -7.75 39.85
N LEU A 494 -23.89 -8.74 40.66
CA LEU A 494 -24.16 -8.54 42.09
C LEU A 494 -22.91 -8.19 42.89
N GLU A 495 -21.76 -8.78 42.56
CA GLU A 495 -20.49 -8.46 43.22
C GLU A 495 -20.02 -7.04 42.91
N GLU A 496 -20.20 -6.60 41.67
CA GLU A 496 -19.86 -5.25 41.23
C GLU A 496 -20.79 -4.21 41.86
N ALA A 497 -22.11 -4.44 41.87
CA ALA A 497 -23.07 -3.58 42.57
C ALA A 497 -22.78 -3.48 44.08
N ARG A 498 -22.32 -4.58 44.70
CA ARG A 498 -21.92 -4.60 46.12
C ARG A 498 -20.69 -3.73 46.38
N LYS A 499 -19.69 -3.77 45.48
CA LYS A 499 -18.48 -2.93 45.57
C LYS A 499 -18.84 -1.46 45.43
N GLU A 500 -19.70 -1.11 44.49
CA GLU A 500 -20.18 0.25 44.25
C GLU A 500 -20.94 0.84 45.46
N LEU A 501 -21.74 0.02 46.15
CA LEU A 501 -22.42 0.42 47.39
C LEU A 501 -21.48 0.48 48.62
N GLY A 502 -20.21 0.08 48.49
CA GLY A 502 -19.20 0.15 49.55
C GLY A 502 -19.23 -1.01 50.55
N PHE A 503 -19.89 -2.13 50.24
CA PHE A 503 -19.97 -3.27 51.15
C PHE A 503 -18.80 -4.26 50.96
N LYS A 504 -18.06 -4.53 52.04
CA LYS A 504 -16.94 -5.49 52.01
C LYS A 504 -17.35 -6.97 52.02
N ARG A 505 -18.58 -7.29 52.46
CA ARG A 505 -19.13 -8.66 52.53
C ARG A 505 -20.62 -8.65 52.20
N GLY A 506 -21.09 -9.67 51.46
CA GLY A 506 -22.51 -9.85 51.14
C GLY A 506 -23.26 -10.51 52.30
N GLY A 507 -23.98 -9.73 53.11
CA GLY A 507 -24.94 -10.26 54.08
C GLY A 507 -26.22 -10.75 53.39
N SER A 508 -26.98 -11.66 54.01
CA SER A 508 -28.21 -12.23 53.42
C SER A 508 -29.22 -11.16 52.98
N ARG A 509 -29.36 -10.07 53.75
CA ARG A 509 -30.21 -8.92 53.40
C ARG A 509 -29.70 -8.10 52.22
N ILE A 510 -28.37 -8.00 52.05
CA ILE A 510 -27.74 -7.25 50.94
C ILE A 510 -27.92 -8.02 49.64
N ASN A 511 -27.62 -9.32 49.65
CA ASN A 511 -27.76 -10.17 48.48
C ASN A 511 -29.23 -10.27 48.05
N ALA A 512 -30.17 -10.35 49.01
CA ALA A 512 -31.61 -10.39 48.69
C ALA A 512 -32.10 -9.09 48.03
N ALA A 513 -31.67 -7.93 48.51
CA ALA A 513 -32.05 -6.63 47.92
C ALA A 513 -31.47 -6.45 46.51
N LEU A 514 -30.19 -6.79 46.31
CA LEU A 514 -29.54 -6.69 44.99
C LEU A 514 -30.10 -7.72 44.00
N ALA A 515 -30.41 -8.93 44.44
CA ALA A 515 -31.05 -9.94 43.58
C ALA A 515 -32.47 -9.54 43.16
N ALA A 516 -33.24 -8.91 44.07
CA ALA A 516 -34.55 -8.36 43.73
C ALA A 516 -34.44 -7.24 42.68
N ALA A 517 -33.47 -6.34 42.84
CA ALA A 517 -33.20 -5.29 41.86
C ALA A 517 -32.71 -5.85 40.51
N LEU A 518 -31.93 -6.94 40.51
CA LEU A 518 -31.46 -7.60 39.28
C LEU A 518 -32.62 -8.24 38.52
N ALA A 519 -33.53 -8.93 39.23
CA ALA A 519 -34.72 -9.52 38.64
C ALA A 519 -35.68 -8.47 38.06
N GLU A 520 -35.71 -7.27 38.64
CA GLU A 520 -36.49 -6.13 38.14
C GLU A 520 -35.81 -5.42 36.96
N ALA A 521 -34.47 -5.38 36.93
CA ALA A 521 -33.69 -4.85 35.82
C ALA A 521 -33.75 -5.76 34.56
N ARG A 522 -33.82 -7.09 34.75
CA ARG A 522 -33.91 -8.12 33.70
C ARG A 522 -35.30 -8.78 33.70
N PRO A 523 -36.33 -8.22 33.05
CA PRO A 523 -37.64 -8.88 33.02
C PRO A 523 -37.56 -10.25 32.33
N LEU A 524 -38.06 -11.29 33.01
CA LEU A 524 -38.15 -12.67 32.52
C LEU A 524 -38.84 -12.71 31.14
N THR A 525 -38.08 -13.09 30.10
CA THR A 525 -38.65 -13.46 28.81
C THR A 525 -39.24 -14.87 28.94
N THR A 526 -40.53 -14.97 29.30
CA THR A 526 -41.30 -16.21 29.21
C THR A 526 -42.59 -15.97 28.42
N ALA A 527 -42.51 -16.09 27.09
CA ALA A 527 -43.53 -16.67 26.20
C ALA A 527 -43.16 -16.33 24.72
N PRO A 528 -43.16 -17.31 23.80
CA PRO A 528 -43.09 -17.00 22.37
C PRO A 528 -44.41 -16.33 21.93
N PRO A 529 -44.38 -15.29 21.07
CA PRO A 529 -45.62 -14.72 20.54
C PRO A 529 -46.32 -15.74 19.62
N ALA A 530 -47.61 -15.93 19.86
CA ALA A 530 -48.53 -16.68 19.00
C ALA A 530 -48.63 -16.05 17.60
N PRO A 531 -48.91 -16.84 16.54
CA PRO A 531 -49.08 -16.30 15.21
C PRO A 531 -50.41 -15.54 15.14
N THR A 532 -50.35 -14.22 14.98
CA THR A 532 -51.53 -13.42 14.59
C THR A 532 -51.57 -13.29 13.09
N ASP A 533 -52.58 -13.94 12.54
CA ASP A 533 -53.11 -13.85 11.19
C ASP A 533 -53.51 -12.41 10.85
N GLU A 534 -52.71 -11.73 10.03
CA GLU A 534 -53.17 -10.61 9.20
C GLU A 534 -52.58 -10.78 7.79
N THR A 535 -53.25 -11.63 7.02
CA THR A 535 -53.12 -11.67 5.57
C THR A 535 -53.66 -10.34 4.99
N ARG A 536 -52.78 -9.36 4.74
CA ARG A 536 -53.09 -8.26 3.82
C ARG A 536 -52.82 -8.71 2.39
N VAL A 537 -53.89 -9.11 1.72
CA VAL A 537 -53.94 -9.27 0.26
C VAL A 537 -53.75 -7.90 -0.38
N LEU A 538 -52.67 -7.73 -1.14
CA LEU A 538 -52.57 -6.66 -2.14
C LEU A 538 -53.13 -7.21 -3.46
N ASP A 539 -54.16 -6.54 -3.98
CA ASP A 539 -54.75 -6.83 -5.28
C ASP A 539 -53.70 -6.70 -6.39
N GLN A 540 -53.41 -7.81 -7.07
CA GLN A 540 -52.81 -7.79 -8.40
C GLN A 540 -53.90 -7.60 -9.45
N ARG A 541 -53.73 -6.62 -10.33
CA ARG A 541 -54.44 -6.51 -11.61
C ARG A 541 -53.56 -5.79 -12.63
N PRO A 542 -53.70 -6.10 -13.92
CA PRO A 542 -53.00 -7.21 -14.54
C PRO A 542 -52.07 -6.72 -15.67
N GLU A 543 -51.03 -7.50 -15.94
CA GLU A 543 -50.39 -7.46 -17.25
C GLU A 543 -51.40 -7.97 -18.30
N THR A 544 -51.61 -7.18 -19.34
CA THR A 544 -52.26 -7.59 -20.58
C THR A 544 -51.21 -7.48 -21.68
N ASP A 545 -50.97 -8.63 -22.30
CA ASP A 545 -50.46 -8.93 -23.66
C ASP A 545 -49.37 -8.05 -24.29
#